data_AF-A0A939FJE0-F1
#
_entry.id   AF-A0A939FJE0-F1
#
_cell.length_a   1.000
_cell.length_b   1.000
_cell.length_c   1.000
_cell.angle_alpha   90.00
_cell.angle_beta   90.00
_cell.angle_gamma   90.00
#
_symmetry.space_group_name_H-M   'P 1'
#
loop_
_entity.id
_entity.type
_entity.pdbx_description
1 polymer ?
#
loop_
_entity_poly.entity_id
_entity_poly.type
_entity_poly.pdbx_seq_one_letter_code
_entity_poly.pdbx_strand_id
1 'polypeptide(L)'
;PLDHPEAVPGAVLSALGLRETSLLTRDREVSAPTSDDPVTHLVDYCATRPLLLILDNCEHVIAAAADLAETLLTRCPRLRILATSREPLGVPGESIRPVDPL
;
A
#
# COMPACT_ATOMS: atom_id res chain seq x y z
N PRO A 1 -4.52 12.98 8.70
CA PRO A 1 -3.28 12.34 9.22
C PRO A 1 -3.64 10.94 9.71
N LEU A 2 -2.75 9.97 9.55
CA LEU A 2 -2.93 8.64 10.14
C LEU A 2 -2.34 8.68 11.56
N ASP A 3 -3.20 8.56 12.56
CA ASP A 3 -2.78 8.59 13.96
C ASP A 3 -2.31 7.21 14.46
N HIS A 4 -2.51 6.18 13.62
CA HIS A 4 -2.35 4.76 13.94
C HIS A 4 -1.63 4.04 12.78
N PRO A 5 -0.39 3.52 12.97
CA PRO A 5 0.38 2.86 11.93
C PRO A 5 -0.32 1.63 11.32
N GLU A 6 -1.09 0.89 12.11
CA GLU A 6 -1.85 -0.29 11.67
C GLU A 6 -2.94 0.05 10.63
N ALA A 7 -3.37 1.31 10.56
CA ALA A 7 -4.38 1.76 9.61
C ALA A 7 -3.82 1.97 8.19
N VAL A 8 -2.50 1.97 8.00
CA VAL A 8 -1.84 2.31 6.73
C VAL A 8 -2.32 1.45 5.55
N PRO A 9 -2.32 0.10 5.62
CA PRO A 9 -2.79 -0.72 4.49
C PRO A 9 -4.25 -0.44 4.14
N GLY A 10 -5.11 -0.29 5.16
CA GLY A 10 -6.52 0.02 4.98
C GLY A 10 -6.72 1.40 4.34
N ALA A 11 -5.92 2.39 4.71
CA ALA A 11 -5.96 3.73 4.14
C ALA A 11 -5.56 3.73 2.66
N VAL A 12 -4.48 3.01 2.30
CA VAL A 12 -4.06 2.86 0.90
C VAL A 12 -5.13 2.13 0.08
N LEU A 13 -5.71 1.06 0.61
CA LEU A 13 -6.81 0.33 -0.03
C LEU A 13 -8.01 1.25 -0.31
N SER A 14 -8.37 2.08 0.67
CA SER A 14 -9.40 3.10 0.54
C SER A 14 -9.07 4.14 -0.53
N ALA A 15 -7.84 4.66 -0.52
CA ALA A 15 -7.40 5.68 -1.48
C ALA A 15 -7.40 5.16 -2.92
N LEU A 16 -7.18 3.85 -3.12
CA LEU A 16 -7.30 3.18 -4.42
C LEU A 16 -8.75 2.85 -4.81
N GLY A 17 -9.75 3.20 -3.97
CA GLY A 17 -11.17 2.93 -4.23
C GLY A 17 -11.57 1.45 -4.12
N LEU A 18 -10.73 0.62 -3.51
CA LEU A 18 -10.89 -0.84 -3.51
C LEU A 18 -11.80 -1.37 -2.39
N ARG A 19 -12.35 -0.49 -1.56
CA ARG A 19 -13.29 -0.86 -0.49
C ARG A 19 -14.74 -1.04 -0.96
N GLU A 20 -15.11 -0.57 -2.16
CA GLU A 20 -16.51 -0.59 -2.64
C GLU A 20 -16.88 -1.79 -3.52
N THR A 21 -15.90 -2.60 -3.97
CA THR A 21 -16.15 -3.70 -4.92
C THR A 21 -16.86 -4.92 -4.34
N SER A 22 -17.13 -4.98 -3.03
CA SER A 22 -17.81 -6.13 -2.42
C SER A 22 -19.35 -6.09 -2.52
N LEU A 23 -19.96 -5.02 -3.03
CA LEU A 23 -21.44 -4.91 -3.10
C LEU A 23 -22.07 -5.39 -4.41
N LEU A 24 -21.28 -5.81 -5.42
CA LEU A 24 -21.79 -6.15 -6.77
C LEU A 24 -21.73 -7.65 -7.12
N THR A 25 -21.38 -8.54 -6.19
CA THR A 25 -21.37 -9.99 -6.44
C THR A 25 -22.19 -10.75 -5.38
N ARG A 26 -23.43 -10.30 -5.15
CA ARG A 26 -24.46 -11.20 -4.61
C ARG A 26 -25.06 -11.96 -5.77
N ASP A 27 -24.38 -13.02 -6.19
CA ASP A 27 -24.94 -14.21 -6.86
C ASP A 27 -23.79 -15.16 -7.27
N ARG A 28 -23.17 -15.84 -6.30
CA ARG A 28 -22.71 -17.24 -6.44
C ARG A 28 -22.11 -17.78 -5.14
N GLU A 29 -22.51 -19.01 -4.86
CA GLU A 29 -22.22 -19.80 -3.67
C GLU A 29 -20.73 -20.10 -3.47
N VAL A 30 -20.36 -20.22 -2.18
CA VAL A 30 -19.07 -20.68 -1.63
C VAL A 30 -17.87 -19.82 -2.02
N SER A 31 -17.62 -18.76 -1.25
CA SER A 31 -16.26 -18.21 -1.15
C SER A 31 -15.75 -18.43 0.26
N ALA A 32 -14.56 -19.02 0.35
CA ALA A 32 -13.72 -19.16 1.53
C ALA A 32 -13.67 -17.85 2.35
N PRO A 33 -13.23 -17.85 3.62
CA PRO A 33 -13.05 -16.59 4.34
C PRO A 33 -12.12 -15.70 3.53
N THR A 34 -12.67 -14.76 2.77
CA THR A 34 -11.92 -13.64 2.23
C THR A 34 -11.47 -12.93 3.48
N SER A 35 -10.20 -13.13 3.88
CA SER A 35 -9.66 -12.34 4.95
C SER A 35 -9.88 -10.90 4.52
N ASP A 36 -10.55 -10.12 5.35
CA ASP A 36 -10.67 -8.67 5.23
C ASP A 36 -9.29 -8.04 5.53
N ASP A 37 -8.24 -8.62 4.93
CA ASP A 37 -6.86 -8.24 5.05
C ASP A 37 -6.58 -7.26 3.91
N PRO A 38 -6.46 -5.96 4.23
CA PRO A 38 -6.20 -4.94 3.23
C PRO A 38 -4.92 -5.18 2.44
N VAL A 39 -3.92 -5.84 3.02
CA VAL A 39 -2.65 -6.12 2.33
C VAL A 39 -2.87 -7.11 1.18
N THR A 40 -3.62 -8.18 1.42
CA THR A 40 -3.95 -9.18 0.40
C THR A 40 -4.69 -8.54 -0.79
N HIS A 41 -5.68 -7.68 -0.54
CA HIS A 41 -6.40 -6.99 -1.61
C HIS A 41 -5.50 -6.02 -2.40
N LEU A 42 -4.58 -5.33 -1.73
CA LEU A 42 -3.60 -4.47 -2.38
C LEU A 42 -2.66 -5.26 -3.29
N VAL A 43 -2.20 -6.43 -2.85
CA VAL A 43 -1.35 -7.32 -3.65
C VAL A 43 -2.10 -7.77 -4.90
N ASP A 44 -3.32 -8.28 -4.77
CA ASP A 44 -4.12 -8.75 -5.91
C ASP A 44 -4.36 -7.63 -6.93
N TYR A 45 -4.62 -6.42 -6.45
CA TYR A 45 -4.79 -5.26 -7.30
C TYR A 45 -3.48 -4.85 -8.01
N CYS A 46 -2.36 -4.79 -7.29
CA CYS A 46 -1.09 -4.30 -7.82
C CYS A 46 -0.35 -5.33 -8.68
N ALA A 47 -0.49 -6.64 -8.41
CA ALA A 47 0.30 -7.69 -9.05
C ALA A 47 0.12 -7.77 -10.57
N THR A 48 -1.07 -7.41 -11.06
CA THR A 48 -1.42 -7.51 -12.49
C THR A 48 -1.17 -6.22 -13.27
N ARG A 49 -0.80 -5.12 -12.60
CA ARG A 49 -0.81 -3.76 -13.18
C ARG A 49 0.56 -3.07 -13.06
N PRO A 50 1.02 -2.36 -14.10
CA PRO A 50 2.15 -1.45 -13.98
C PRO A 50 1.69 -0.15 -13.30
N LEU A 51 2.01 0.03 -12.02
CA LEU A 51 1.52 1.16 -11.22
C LEU A 51 2.68 1.93 -10.56
N LEU A 52 2.47 3.22 -10.35
CA LEU A 52 3.26 4.04 -9.44
C LEU A 52 2.37 4.40 -8.26
N LEU A 53 2.72 3.91 -7.07
CA LEU A 53 2.10 4.30 -5.81
C LEU A 53 2.92 5.42 -5.16
N ILE A 54 2.27 6.55 -4.89
CA ILE A 54 2.90 7.66 -4.17
C ILE A 54 2.41 7.63 -2.72
N LEU A 55 3.35 7.49 -1.79
CA LEU A 55 3.08 7.57 -0.36
C LEU A 55 3.61 8.93 0.11
N ASP A 56 2.70 9.85 0.42
CA ASP A 56 3.08 11.21 0.82
C ASP A 56 3.12 11.34 2.34
N ASN A 57 4.10 12.08 2.86
CA ASN A 57 4.19 12.51 4.26
C ASN A 57 4.21 11.35 5.27
N CYS A 58 5.06 10.34 5.00
CA CYS A 58 5.14 9.11 5.79
C CYS A 58 5.78 9.26 7.17
N GLU A 59 6.21 10.45 7.62
CA GLU A 59 7.06 10.59 8.81
C GLU A 59 6.46 10.09 10.13
N HIS A 60 5.13 9.98 10.20
CA HIS A 60 4.43 9.45 11.38
C HIS A 60 4.21 7.93 11.33
N VAL A 61 4.42 7.31 10.16
CA VAL A 61 4.07 5.91 9.90
C VAL A 61 5.16 5.16 9.14
N ILE A 62 6.42 5.59 9.26
CA ILE A 62 7.54 5.11 8.45
C ILE A 62 7.66 3.58 8.49
N ALA A 63 7.66 2.99 9.69
CA ALA A 63 7.77 1.52 9.83
C ALA A 63 6.62 0.78 9.12
N ALA A 64 5.38 1.21 9.34
CA ALA A 64 4.22 0.59 8.69
C ALA A 64 4.19 0.81 7.17
N ALA A 65 4.65 1.98 6.70
CA ALA A 65 4.80 2.26 5.27
C ALA A 65 5.90 1.40 4.65
N ALA A 66 7.01 1.19 5.35
CA ALA A 66 8.11 0.32 4.93
C ALA A 66 7.66 -1.15 4.85
N ASP A 67 6.99 -1.67 5.88
CA ASP A 67 6.46 -3.04 5.90
C ASP A 67 5.49 -3.30 4.74
N LEU A 68 4.60 -2.33 4.48
CA LEU A 68 3.67 -2.40 3.36
C LEU A 68 4.41 -2.33 2.03
N ALA A 69 5.35 -1.39 1.88
CA ALA A 69 6.13 -1.23 0.65
C ALA A 69 6.95 -2.49 0.32
N GLU A 70 7.62 -3.07 1.31
CA GLU A 70 8.39 -4.32 1.15
C GLU A 70 7.48 -5.46 0.69
N THR A 71 6.33 -5.63 1.34
CA THR A 71 5.35 -6.67 0.98
C THR A 71 4.86 -6.51 -0.46
N LEU A 72 4.48 -5.28 -0.84
CA LEU A 72 3.95 -5.01 -2.17
C LEU A 72 5.04 -5.13 -3.24
N LEU A 73 6.24 -4.60 -3.03
CA LEU A 73 7.34 -4.68 -4.00
C LEU A 73 7.80 -6.13 -4.20
N THR A 74 7.79 -6.94 -3.15
CA THR A 74 8.14 -8.37 -3.24
C THR A 74 7.14 -9.15 -4.10
N ARG A 75 5.84 -8.84 -3.99
CA ARG A 75 4.77 -9.60 -4.65
C ARG A 75 4.30 -9.00 -5.97
N CYS A 76 4.60 -7.73 -6.23
CA CYS A 76 4.11 -6.99 -7.39
C CYS A 76 5.30 -6.46 -8.22
N PRO A 77 5.87 -7.28 -9.13
CA PRO A 77 7.13 -6.95 -9.82
C PRO A 77 7.04 -5.75 -10.77
N ARG A 78 5.81 -5.29 -11.07
CA ARG A 78 5.56 -4.13 -11.94
C ARG A 78 5.15 -2.88 -11.15
N LEU A 79 5.09 -2.96 -9.82
CA LEU A 79 4.81 -1.84 -8.94
C LEU A 79 6.08 -1.02 -8.72
N ARG A 80 5.93 0.30 -8.75
CA ARG A 80 6.94 1.25 -8.28
C ARG A 80 6.33 2.06 -7.16
N ILE A 81 7.15 2.40 -6.16
CA ILE A 81 6.73 3.22 -5.03
C ILE A 81 7.62 4.47 -4.99
N LEU A 82 6.99 5.63 -4.82
CA LEU A 82 7.65 6.88 -4.46
C LEU A 82 7.12 7.30 -3.09
N ALA A 83 7.99 7.29 -2.09
CA ALA A 83 7.64 7.78 -0.75
C ALA A 83 8.24 9.18 -0.53
N THR A 84 7.49 10.06 0.13
CA THR A 84 8.00 11.32 0.68
C THR A 84 7.96 11.23 2.20
N SER A 85 9.06 11.62 2.83
CA SER A 85 9.25 11.53 4.28
C SER A 85 10.44 12.38 4.70
N ARG A 86 10.58 12.63 6.00
CA ARG A 86 11.72 13.36 6.56
C ARG A 86 12.97 12.50 6.76
N GLU A 87 12.81 11.19 6.74
CA GLU A 87 13.89 10.21 6.84
C GLU A 87 13.57 9.00 5.94
N PRO A 88 14.58 8.20 5.53
CA PRO A 88 14.37 7.05 4.64
C PRO A 88 13.38 6.03 5.21
N LEU A 89 12.66 5.31 4.34
CA LEU A 89 11.78 4.22 4.80
C LEU A 89 12.57 3.00 5.28
N GLY A 90 13.79 2.79 4.78
CA GLY A 90 14.65 1.66 5.17
C GLY A 90 14.31 0.36 4.46
N VAL A 91 13.68 0.42 3.28
CA VAL A 91 13.27 -0.76 2.50
C VAL A 91 14.43 -1.27 1.63
N PRO A 92 14.61 -2.60 1.47
CA PRO A 92 15.62 -3.13 0.57
C PRO A 92 15.50 -2.59 -0.87
N GLY A 93 16.61 -2.08 -1.41
CA GLY A 93 16.63 -1.48 -2.76
C GLY A 93 16.11 -0.04 -2.83
N GLU A 94 15.84 0.60 -1.70
CA GLU A 94 15.44 2.01 -1.64
C GLU A 94 16.50 2.94 -2.26
N SER A 95 16.05 3.87 -3.10
CA SER A 95 16.87 4.93 -3.66
C SER A 95 16.46 6.26 -3.05
N ILE A 96 17.32 6.82 -2.20
CA ILE A 96 17.04 8.07 -1.48
C ILE A 96 17.37 9.25 -2.39
N ARG A 97 16.42 10.17 -2.55
CA ARG A 97 16.62 11.46 -3.23
C ARG A 97 16.44 12.61 -2.25
N PRO A 98 17.52 13.18 -1.70
CA PRO A 98 17.43 14.38 -0.88
C PRO A 98 16.87 15.54 -1.71
N VAL A 99 15.99 16.32 -1.09
CA VAL A 99 15.43 17.57 -1.62
C VAL A 99 15.86 18.70 -0.72
N ASP A 100 16.34 19.78 -1.32
CA ASP A 100 16.71 20.98 -0.57
C ASP A 100 15.46 21.60 0.07
N PRO A 101 15.60 22.26 1.24
CA PRO A 101 14.50 23.00 1.84
C PRO A 101 13.93 24.04 0.87
N LEU A 102 12.61 24.18 0.89
CA LEU A 102 11.87 25.17 0.08
C LEU A 102 12.02 26.60 0.64
#